data_AF-A0A848MK54-F1
#
_entry.id   AF-A0A848MK54-F1
#
_cell.length_a   1.000
_cell.length_b   1.000
_cell.length_c   1.000
_cell.angle_alpha   90.00
_cell.angle_beta   90.00
_cell.angle_gamma   90.00
#
_symmetry.space_group_name_H-M   'P 1'
#
loop_
_entity.id
_entity.type
_entity.pdbx_description
1 polymer ?
#
loop_
_entity_poly.entity_id
_entity_poly.type
_entity_poly.pdbx_seq_one_letter_code
_entity_poly.pdbx_strand_id
1 'polypeptide(L)'
;MQSAARKAPLLSPLDIPYYSQWESPALAASILSGETALQDIADWPASGAASQAEFITWANHVCGMCCLKMALAATRNDVIPILTLTRRSLPYGAYVQEGESIRGLIYAPFVEFLKQELDIAAQVRVELTAADLATELAQHQFFIASVHPGIRQPEILPPRTGGHLVLVSASEQGIITFHNPSGDNTSTQSYVQLPVAQFERFFAGRGIALMPYGEMASEGIKKPARLG
;
A
#
# COMPACT_ATOMS: atom_id res chain seq x y z
N MET A 1 7.28 -26.09 35.72
CA MET A 1 6.73 -26.27 34.37
C MET A 1 6.93 -24.96 33.62
N GLN A 2 7.97 -24.88 32.77
CA GLN A 2 8.29 -23.69 31.98
C GLN A 2 7.30 -23.58 30.81
N SER A 3 6.65 -22.43 30.69
CA SER A 3 5.79 -22.09 29.56
C SER A 3 6.68 -21.83 28.34
N ALA A 4 6.59 -22.71 27.34
CA ALA A 4 7.28 -22.51 26.08
C ALA A 4 6.54 -21.42 25.29
N ALA A 5 7.19 -20.27 25.12
CA ALA A 5 6.76 -19.27 24.16
C ALA A 5 6.66 -19.93 22.78
N ARG A 6 5.46 -19.95 22.19
CA ARG A 6 5.26 -20.39 20.81
C ARG A 6 6.03 -19.43 19.92
N LYS A 7 7.15 -19.88 19.35
CA LYS A 7 7.79 -19.20 18.22
C LYS A 7 6.76 -19.12 17.10
N ALA A 8 6.47 -17.90 16.65
CA ALA A 8 5.71 -17.70 15.43
C ALA A 8 6.38 -18.51 14.30
N PRO A 9 5.62 -19.16 13.42
CA PRO A 9 6.20 -19.85 12.29
C PRO A 9 7.00 -18.82 11.48
N LEU A 10 8.25 -19.16 11.15
CA LEU A 10 9.03 -18.43 10.16
C LEU A 10 8.34 -18.65 8.81
N LEU A 11 7.39 -17.79 8.47
CA LEU A 11 6.83 -17.70 7.13
C LEU A 11 8.00 -17.37 6.19
N SER A 12 8.12 -18.11 5.09
CA SER A 12 9.00 -17.74 3.97
C SER A 12 8.75 -16.26 3.62
N PRO A 13 9.78 -15.47 3.27
CA PRO A 13 9.55 -14.10 2.84
C PRO A 13 8.54 -14.09 1.69
N LEU A 14 7.45 -13.35 1.86
CA LEU A 14 6.44 -13.20 0.83
C LEU A 14 7.07 -12.48 -0.37
N ASP A 15 6.97 -13.06 -1.56
CA ASP A 15 7.33 -12.35 -2.78
C ASP A 15 6.21 -11.36 -3.11
N ILE A 16 6.55 -10.06 -3.11
CA ILE A 16 5.62 -8.97 -3.26
C ILE A 16 5.88 -8.36 -4.63
N PRO A 17 4.99 -8.59 -5.62
CA PRO A 17 5.17 -8.02 -6.93
C PRO A 17 5.13 -6.50 -6.85
N TYR A 18 5.96 -5.85 -7.65
CA TYR A 18 5.96 -4.39 -7.77
C TYR A 18 5.04 -3.95 -8.91
N TYR A 19 4.22 -2.94 -8.64
CA TYR A 19 3.46 -2.21 -9.65
C TYR A 19 3.71 -0.72 -9.49
N SER A 20 3.77 0.02 -10.61
CA SER A 20 3.78 1.48 -10.59
C SER A 20 2.35 2.00 -10.61
N GLN A 21 2.09 3.15 -9.96
CA GLN A 21 0.79 3.82 -10.05
C GLN A 21 0.41 4.25 -11.49
N TRP A 22 1.41 4.32 -12.39
CA TRP A 22 1.24 4.61 -13.81
C TRP A 22 1.24 3.35 -14.69
N GLU A 23 1.32 2.15 -14.10
CA GLU A 23 1.45 0.84 -14.76
C GLU A 23 2.71 0.64 -15.63
N SER A 24 3.47 1.70 -15.91
CA SER A 24 4.75 1.65 -16.64
C SER A 24 5.92 2.11 -15.74
N PRO A 25 6.52 1.21 -14.92
CA PRO A 25 7.65 1.55 -14.05
C PRO A 25 8.82 2.25 -14.76
N ALA A 26 9.13 1.85 -15.98
CA ALA A 26 10.24 2.41 -16.75
C ALA A 26 10.02 3.87 -17.18
N LEU A 27 8.77 4.33 -17.22
CA LEU A 27 8.41 5.69 -17.62
C LEU A 27 8.25 6.65 -16.42
N ALA A 28 8.33 6.14 -15.19
CA ALA A 28 8.08 6.93 -13.98
C ALA A 28 8.93 8.22 -13.91
N ALA A 29 10.23 8.14 -14.22
CA ALA A 29 11.11 9.31 -14.23
C ALA A 29 10.67 10.37 -15.26
N SER A 30 10.37 9.96 -16.50
CA SER A 30 9.99 10.88 -17.57
C SER A 30 8.58 11.44 -17.39
N ILE A 31 7.67 10.69 -16.75
CA ILE A 31 6.36 11.20 -16.32
C ILE A 31 6.55 12.32 -15.27
N LEU A 32 7.41 12.08 -14.28
CA LEU A 32 7.67 13.03 -13.20
C LEU A 32 8.40 14.30 -13.69
N SER A 33 9.29 14.19 -14.68
CA SER A 33 9.96 15.35 -15.29
C SER A 33 9.08 16.11 -16.29
N GLY A 34 7.95 15.51 -16.71
CA GLY A 34 7.06 16.05 -17.74
C GLY A 34 7.52 15.79 -19.18
N GLU A 35 8.56 15.00 -19.37
CA GLU A 35 9.02 14.56 -20.70
C GLU A 35 8.03 13.61 -21.38
N THR A 36 7.34 12.78 -20.58
CA THR A 36 6.28 11.87 -21.06
C THR A 36 4.94 12.30 -20.48
N ALA A 37 3.96 12.60 -21.33
CA ALA A 37 2.61 12.90 -20.87
C ALA A 37 1.84 11.60 -20.57
N LEU A 38 0.87 11.67 -19.64
CA LEU A 38 0.04 10.49 -19.30
C LEU A 38 -0.74 9.93 -20.49
N GLN A 39 -1.07 10.77 -21.48
CA GLN A 39 -1.72 10.34 -22.72
C GLN A 39 -0.82 9.48 -23.63
N ASP A 40 0.49 9.46 -23.40
CA ASP A 40 1.45 8.73 -24.23
C ASP A 40 1.81 7.36 -23.61
N ILE A 41 1.28 7.06 -22.42
CA ILE A 41 1.52 5.79 -21.72
C ILE A 41 0.71 4.69 -22.40
N ALA A 42 1.35 3.75 -23.08
CA ALA A 42 0.65 2.65 -23.76
C ALA A 42 0.03 1.62 -22.80
N ASP A 43 0.63 1.41 -21.61
CA ASP A 43 0.19 0.38 -20.66
C ASP A 43 -1.01 0.81 -19.80
N TRP A 44 -1.57 2.00 -20.03
CA TRP A 44 -2.72 2.50 -19.27
C TRP A 44 -3.90 1.50 -19.15
N PRO A 45 -4.22 0.63 -20.13
CA PRO A 45 -5.31 -0.34 -19.98
C PRO A 45 -5.09 -1.32 -18.82
N ALA A 46 -3.84 -1.62 -18.45
CA ALA A 46 -3.53 -2.49 -17.32
C ALA A 46 -4.00 -1.93 -15.96
N SER A 47 -4.23 -0.62 -15.89
CA SER A 47 -4.81 0.03 -14.71
C SER A 47 -6.28 -0.32 -14.50
N GLY A 48 -6.97 -0.85 -15.52
CA GLY A 48 -8.40 -1.12 -15.51
C GLY A 48 -9.27 0.14 -15.68
N ALA A 49 -8.69 1.22 -16.21
CA ALA A 49 -9.46 2.38 -16.66
C ALA A 49 -10.46 1.97 -17.75
N ALA A 50 -11.67 2.50 -17.70
CA ALA A 50 -12.66 2.38 -18.77
C ALA A 50 -12.31 3.25 -19.98
N SER A 51 -11.46 4.27 -19.79
CA SER A 51 -10.96 5.13 -20.86
C SER A 51 -9.60 5.74 -20.50
N GLN A 52 -8.86 6.20 -21.50
CA GLN A 52 -7.61 6.92 -21.28
C GLN A 52 -7.83 8.23 -20.51
N ALA A 53 -8.98 8.90 -20.71
CA ALA A 53 -9.34 10.10 -19.96
C ALA A 53 -9.48 9.83 -18.45
N GLU A 54 -10.08 8.69 -18.08
CA GLU A 54 -10.14 8.25 -16.69
C GLU A 54 -8.72 7.99 -16.15
N PHE A 55 -7.87 7.30 -16.92
CA PHE A 55 -6.48 7.06 -16.51
C PHE A 55 -5.74 8.37 -16.24
N ILE A 56 -5.78 9.33 -17.18
CA ILE A 56 -5.12 10.64 -17.04
C ILE A 56 -5.62 11.36 -15.79
N THR A 57 -6.92 11.30 -15.53
CA THR A 57 -7.55 11.93 -14.36
C THR A 57 -7.03 11.34 -13.04
N TRP A 58 -6.86 10.01 -12.98
CA TRP A 58 -6.62 9.31 -11.70
C TRP A 58 -5.17 8.90 -11.45
N ALA A 59 -4.33 8.69 -12.47
CA ALA A 59 -3.04 8.01 -12.33
C ALA A 59 -2.08 8.66 -11.32
N ASN A 60 -2.18 9.97 -11.11
CA ASN A 60 -1.37 10.70 -10.13
C ASN A 60 -1.88 10.63 -8.67
N HIS A 61 -3.07 10.05 -8.44
CA HIS A 61 -3.77 10.09 -7.15
C HIS A 61 -3.92 8.70 -6.50
N VAL A 62 -3.54 7.63 -7.19
CA VAL A 62 -3.88 6.25 -6.83
C VAL A 62 -2.76 5.46 -6.15
N CYS A 63 -1.74 6.13 -5.61
CA CYS A 63 -0.63 5.47 -4.91
C CYS A 63 -1.11 4.49 -3.81
N GLY A 64 -2.13 4.85 -3.03
CA GLY A 64 -2.71 3.98 -2.02
C GLY A 64 -3.42 2.73 -2.58
N MET A 65 -4.09 2.86 -3.74
CA MET A 65 -4.70 1.71 -4.42
C MET A 65 -3.65 0.83 -5.11
N CYS A 66 -2.54 1.42 -5.56
CA CYS A 66 -1.39 0.65 -6.03
C CYS A 66 -0.76 -0.17 -4.89
N CYS A 67 -0.62 0.41 -3.69
CA CYS A 67 -0.21 -0.34 -2.49
C CYS A 67 -1.16 -1.52 -2.21
N LEU A 68 -2.47 -1.31 -2.31
CA LEU A 68 -3.44 -2.40 -2.14
C LEU A 68 -3.30 -3.48 -3.20
N LYS A 69 -3.14 -3.12 -4.49
CA LYS A 69 -2.90 -4.07 -5.59
C LYS A 69 -1.69 -4.97 -5.30
N MET A 70 -0.57 -4.39 -4.87
CA MET A 70 0.63 -5.14 -4.50
C MET A 70 0.38 -6.08 -3.31
N ALA A 71 -0.31 -5.61 -2.27
CA ALA A 71 -0.64 -6.43 -1.10
C ALA A 71 -1.56 -7.61 -1.44
N LEU A 72 -2.59 -7.39 -2.27
CA LEU A 72 -3.51 -8.42 -2.75
C LEU A 72 -2.80 -9.47 -3.61
N ALA A 73 -1.97 -9.01 -4.55
CA ALA A 73 -1.21 -9.89 -5.43
C ALA A 73 -0.26 -10.79 -4.63
N ALA A 74 0.41 -10.25 -3.61
CA ALA A 74 1.31 -11.01 -2.76
C ALA A 74 0.59 -12.05 -1.87
N THR A 75 -0.55 -11.69 -1.28
CA THR A 75 -1.19 -12.51 -0.22
C THR A 75 -2.29 -13.43 -0.73
N ARG A 76 -2.97 -13.05 -1.81
CA ARG A 76 -4.14 -13.78 -2.35
C ARG A 76 -3.93 -14.29 -3.76
N ASN A 77 -2.76 -14.00 -4.36
CA ASN A 77 -2.49 -14.27 -5.77
C ASN A 77 -3.58 -13.69 -6.70
N ASP A 78 -4.17 -12.55 -6.29
CA ASP A 78 -5.23 -11.85 -7.00
C ASP A 78 -4.72 -10.46 -7.42
N VAL A 79 -4.68 -10.23 -8.74
CA VAL A 79 -4.19 -8.97 -9.33
C VAL A 79 -5.40 -8.16 -9.79
N ILE A 80 -5.98 -7.39 -8.88
CA ILE A 80 -7.07 -6.47 -9.21
C ILE A 80 -6.48 -5.16 -9.76
N PRO A 81 -6.93 -4.67 -10.95
CA PRO A 81 -6.43 -3.42 -11.51
C PRO A 81 -6.69 -2.19 -10.61
N ILE A 82 -5.76 -1.22 -10.63
CA ILE A 82 -5.76 -0.07 -9.71
C ILE A 82 -7.04 0.77 -9.81
N LEU A 83 -7.51 1.05 -11.02
CA LEU A 83 -8.72 1.85 -11.25
C LEU A 83 -10.00 1.04 -11.08
N THR A 84 -9.94 -0.29 -11.18
CA THR A 84 -11.04 -1.15 -10.71
C THR A 84 -11.20 -1.03 -9.19
N LEU A 85 -10.12 -1.12 -8.42
CA LEU A 85 -10.15 -0.89 -6.96
C LEU A 85 -10.62 0.53 -6.63
N THR A 86 -10.09 1.53 -7.35
CA THR A 86 -10.44 2.94 -7.16
C THR A 86 -11.94 3.15 -7.35
N ARG A 87 -12.52 2.73 -8.48
CA ARG A 87 -13.97 2.85 -8.75
C ARG A 87 -14.83 2.17 -7.69
N ARG A 88 -14.47 0.95 -7.27
CA ARG A 88 -15.21 0.21 -6.22
C ARG A 88 -15.19 0.92 -4.86
N SER A 89 -14.16 1.71 -4.59
CA SER A 89 -14.01 2.45 -3.33
C SER A 89 -14.73 3.80 -3.29
N LEU A 90 -15.11 4.36 -4.45
CA LEU A 90 -15.76 5.68 -4.52
C LEU A 90 -17.07 5.76 -3.73
N PRO A 91 -17.97 4.77 -3.76
CA PRO A 91 -19.21 4.80 -2.96
C PRO A 91 -18.98 4.87 -1.44
N TYR A 92 -17.81 4.42 -0.98
CA TYR A 92 -17.43 4.48 0.44
C TYR A 92 -16.85 5.84 0.84
N GLY A 93 -16.48 6.69 -0.14
CA GLY A 93 -15.83 7.98 0.10
C GLY A 93 -14.31 7.88 0.27
N ALA A 94 -13.67 6.81 -0.23
CA ALA A 94 -12.22 6.64 -0.17
C ALA A 94 -11.45 7.72 -0.96
N TYR A 95 -12.10 8.30 -1.97
CA TYR A 95 -11.63 9.47 -2.70
C TYR A 95 -12.76 10.47 -2.85
N VAL A 96 -12.40 11.75 -2.90
CA VAL A 96 -13.32 12.85 -3.16
C VAL A 96 -12.74 13.68 -4.28
N GLN A 97 -13.53 13.83 -5.35
CA GLN A 97 -13.20 14.69 -6.48
C GLN A 97 -14.00 16.00 -6.37
N GLU A 98 -13.29 17.12 -6.42
CA GLU A 98 -13.84 18.48 -6.37
C GLU A 98 -13.39 19.23 -7.64
N GLY A 99 -14.24 19.19 -8.66
CA GLY A 99 -13.89 19.67 -10.00
C GLY A 99 -12.75 18.85 -10.60
N GLU A 100 -11.64 19.52 -10.92
CA GLU A 100 -10.42 18.89 -11.43
C GLU A 100 -9.48 18.38 -10.32
N SER A 101 -9.76 18.70 -9.05
CA SER A 101 -8.94 18.26 -7.93
C SER A 101 -9.42 16.92 -7.37
N ILE A 102 -8.49 16.00 -7.12
CA ILE A 102 -8.75 14.75 -6.41
C ILE A 102 -7.97 14.78 -5.10
N ARG A 103 -8.70 14.70 -3.98
CA ARG A 103 -8.07 14.56 -2.67
C ARG A 103 -7.40 13.19 -2.58
N GLY A 104 -6.26 13.13 -1.89
CA GLY A 104 -5.59 11.86 -1.62
C GLY A 104 -6.49 10.90 -0.83
N LEU A 105 -6.15 9.60 -0.88
CA LEU A 105 -6.91 8.53 -0.25
C LEU A 105 -7.29 8.86 1.20
N ILE A 106 -8.58 8.76 1.52
CA ILE A 106 -9.12 9.03 2.86
C ILE A 106 -9.19 7.71 3.63
N TYR A 107 -8.48 7.63 4.76
CA TYR A 107 -8.15 6.34 5.39
C TYR A 107 -9.34 5.60 6.01
N ALA A 108 -10.20 6.29 6.76
CA ALA A 108 -11.33 5.62 7.41
C ALA A 108 -12.35 5.05 6.39
N PRO A 109 -12.80 5.81 5.37
CA PRO A 109 -13.55 5.28 4.24
C PRO A 109 -12.86 4.12 3.50
N PHE A 110 -11.55 4.22 3.30
CA PHE A 110 -10.78 3.15 2.67
C PHE A 110 -10.78 1.86 3.50
N VAL A 111 -10.61 1.96 4.82
CA VAL A 111 -10.68 0.80 5.72
C VAL A 111 -12.07 0.16 5.69
N GLU A 112 -13.14 0.97 5.66
CA GLU A 112 -14.50 0.44 5.50
C GLU A 112 -14.69 -0.28 4.16
N PHE A 113 -14.20 0.31 3.07
CA PHE A 113 -14.17 -0.35 1.75
C PHE A 113 -13.45 -1.71 1.80
N LEU A 114 -12.24 -1.77 2.38
CA LEU A 114 -11.48 -3.02 2.50
C LEU A 114 -12.26 -4.11 3.23
N LYS A 115 -12.95 -3.74 4.31
CA LYS A 115 -13.75 -4.66 5.10
C LYS A 115 -14.95 -5.18 4.31
N GLN A 116 -15.74 -4.29 3.71
CA GLN A 116 -17.03 -4.64 3.10
C GLN A 116 -16.88 -5.32 1.73
N GLU A 117 -15.90 -4.90 0.93
CA GLU A 117 -15.77 -5.33 -0.47
C GLU A 117 -14.74 -6.44 -0.69
N LEU A 118 -13.78 -6.57 0.22
CA LEU A 118 -12.63 -7.46 0.06
C LEU A 118 -12.41 -8.38 1.26
N ASP A 119 -13.19 -8.25 2.34
CA ASP A 119 -12.98 -9.00 3.58
C ASP A 119 -11.52 -8.89 4.06
N ILE A 120 -11.00 -7.66 4.12
CA ILE A 120 -9.65 -7.34 4.59
C ILE A 120 -9.79 -6.51 5.87
N ALA A 121 -9.32 -7.05 6.98
CA ALA A 121 -9.14 -6.30 8.20
C ALA A 121 -7.97 -5.30 8.05
N ALA A 122 -8.24 -4.05 8.42
CA ALA A 122 -7.30 -2.95 8.36
C ALA A 122 -7.60 -1.93 9.46
N GLN A 123 -6.59 -1.17 9.88
CA GLN A 123 -6.73 -0.17 10.94
C GLN A 123 -6.00 1.11 10.58
N VAL A 124 -6.66 2.24 10.80
CA VAL A 124 -6.01 3.56 10.72
C VAL A 124 -5.09 3.73 11.93
N ARG A 125 -3.84 4.08 11.68
CA ARG A 125 -2.84 4.34 12.72
C ARG A 125 -2.31 5.75 12.57
N VAL A 126 -2.22 6.47 13.68
CA VAL A 126 -1.81 7.88 13.76
C VAL A 126 -0.86 8.07 14.94
N GLU A 127 -0.17 9.22 14.97
CA GLU A 127 0.75 9.60 16.05
C GLU A 127 1.90 8.59 16.24
N LEU A 128 2.36 8.01 15.14
CA LEU A 128 3.47 7.06 15.12
C LEU A 128 4.81 7.74 14.79
N THR A 129 5.89 7.19 15.31
CA THR A 129 7.25 7.32 14.75
C THR A 129 7.51 6.19 13.75
N ALA A 130 8.51 6.33 12.89
CA ALA A 130 8.93 5.27 11.97
C ALA A 130 9.47 4.04 12.73
N ALA A 131 9.99 4.22 13.95
CA ALA A 131 10.42 3.09 14.78
C ALA A 131 9.23 2.21 15.22
N ASP A 132 8.04 2.81 15.39
CA ASP A 132 6.83 2.09 15.77
C ASP A 132 6.33 1.14 14.68
N LEU A 133 6.76 1.33 13.42
CA LEU A 133 6.40 0.44 12.31
C LEU A 133 6.85 -1.01 12.53
N ALA A 134 7.93 -1.24 13.29
CA ALA A 134 8.33 -2.58 13.68
C ALA A 134 7.24 -3.28 14.51
N THR A 135 6.58 -2.55 15.43
CA THR A 135 5.50 -3.08 16.26
C THR A 135 4.23 -3.33 15.45
N GLU A 136 3.92 -2.43 14.50
CA GLU A 136 2.77 -2.59 13.60
C GLU A 136 2.95 -3.83 12.69
N LEU A 137 4.14 -4.02 12.12
CA LEU A 137 4.48 -5.14 11.22
C LEU A 137 4.70 -6.46 11.95
N ALA A 138 4.90 -6.45 13.28
CA ALA A 138 4.84 -7.66 14.10
C ALA A 138 3.40 -8.22 14.23
N GLN A 139 2.39 -7.38 14.00
CA GLN A 139 0.97 -7.71 14.14
C GLN A 139 0.24 -7.78 12.80
N HIS A 140 0.80 -7.21 11.74
CA HIS A 140 0.16 -7.03 10.44
C HIS A 140 1.11 -7.41 9.30
N GLN A 141 0.57 -7.92 8.20
CA GLN A 141 1.38 -8.29 7.03
C GLN A 141 2.01 -7.07 6.35
N PHE A 142 1.30 -5.94 6.33
CA PHE A 142 1.77 -4.71 5.69
C PHE A 142 1.35 -3.46 6.44
N PHE A 143 2.03 -2.36 6.12
CA PHE A 143 1.63 -1.03 6.52
C PHE A 143 1.67 -0.08 5.32
N ILE A 144 0.55 0.56 4.98
CA ILE A 144 0.54 1.65 3.99
C ILE A 144 0.94 2.93 4.71
N ALA A 145 2.17 3.38 4.53
CA ALA A 145 2.72 4.56 5.21
C ALA A 145 2.48 5.84 4.41
N SER A 146 1.99 6.89 5.08
CA SER A 146 1.93 8.22 4.51
C SER A 146 3.30 8.88 4.56
N VAL A 147 3.84 9.21 3.40
CA VAL A 147 5.16 9.83 3.26
C VAL A 147 5.11 11.04 2.33
N HIS A 148 6.15 11.87 2.33
CA HIS A 148 6.35 12.87 1.29
C HIS A 148 6.85 12.20 -0.01
N PRO A 149 6.37 12.60 -1.20
CA PRO A 149 6.81 12.03 -2.49
C PRO A 149 8.31 12.20 -2.77
N GLY A 150 8.97 13.14 -2.11
CA GLY A 150 10.43 13.33 -2.15
C GLY A 150 11.25 12.14 -1.62
N ILE A 151 10.61 11.11 -1.04
CA ILE A 151 11.29 9.85 -0.64
C ILE A 151 11.99 9.14 -1.82
N ARG A 152 11.67 9.52 -3.07
CA ARG A 152 12.42 9.11 -4.28
C ARG A 152 13.88 9.57 -4.26
N GLN A 153 14.18 10.64 -3.52
CA GLN A 153 15.52 11.22 -3.36
C GLN A 153 15.84 11.29 -1.86
N PRO A 154 16.15 10.14 -1.23
CA PRO A 154 16.23 10.02 0.21
C PRO A 154 17.38 10.84 0.83
N GLU A 155 18.28 11.41 0.06
CA GLU A 155 19.32 12.34 0.51
C GLU A 155 18.77 13.76 0.76
N ILE A 156 17.66 14.15 0.12
CA ILE A 156 17.10 15.50 0.19
C ILE A 156 16.01 15.57 1.27
N LEU A 157 16.11 16.56 2.16
CA LEU A 157 15.09 16.81 3.17
C LEU A 157 13.80 17.32 2.51
N PRO A 158 12.63 16.74 2.82
CA PRO A 158 11.39 17.23 2.26
C PRO A 158 10.95 18.52 2.98
N PRO A 159 10.23 19.42 2.29
CA PRO A 159 9.73 20.65 2.90
C PRO A 159 8.57 20.41 3.89
N ARG A 160 7.92 19.24 3.81
CA ARG A 160 6.82 18.78 4.67
C ARG A 160 6.70 17.26 4.59
N THR A 161 5.79 16.67 5.36
CA THR A 161 5.46 15.24 5.27
C THR A 161 4.09 14.99 4.63
N GLY A 162 3.85 13.75 4.19
CA GLY A 162 2.61 13.29 3.59
C GLY A 162 2.38 13.73 2.14
N GLY A 163 1.24 13.30 1.57
CA GLY A 163 0.88 13.55 0.16
C GLY A 163 1.21 12.40 -0.78
N HIS A 164 1.87 11.35 -0.29
CA HIS A 164 2.14 10.10 -1.01
C HIS A 164 1.97 8.90 -0.08
N LEU A 165 1.78 7.70 -0.65
CA LEU A 165 1.66 6.44 0.09
C LEU A 165 2.62 5.40 -0.46
N VAL A 166 3.25 4.66 0.45
CA VAL A 166 4.15 3.53 0.14
C VAL A 166 3.71 2.28 0.90
N LEU A 167 3.98 1.10 0.35
CA LEU A 167 3.66 -0.18 0.98
C LEU A 167 4.88 -0.68 1.74
N VAL A 168 4.86 -0.60 3.07
CA VAL A 168 5.91 -1.12 3.93
C VAL A 168 5.63 -2.60 4.22
N SER A 169 6.65 -3.44 4.03
CA SER A 169 6.57 -4.89 4.22
C SER A 169 7.46 -5.41 5.33
N ALA A 170 8.51 -4.67 5.73
CA ALA A 170 9.36 -5.05 6.86
C ALA A 170 9.96 -3.82 7.55
N SER A 171 10.22 -3.94 8.85
CA SER A 171 10.98 -2.98 9.65
C SER A 171 11.82 -3.74 10.66
N GLU A 172 13.05 -4.08 10.27
CA GLU A 172 13.95 -4.97 11.02
C GLU A 172 15.35 -4.39 11.08
N GLN A 173 16.06 -4.60 12.18
CA GLN A 173 17.47 -4.20 12.33
C GLN A 173 17.73 -2.69 12.03
N GLY A 174 16.74 -1.83 12.29
CA GLY A 174 16.83 -0.40 12.01
C GLY A 174 16.66 -0.02 10.54
N ILE A 175 16.21 -0.94 9.68
CA ILE A 175 15.92 -0.73 8.26
C ILE A 175 14.43 -0.94 8.00
N ILE A 176 13.82 -0.02 7.25
CA ILE A 176 12.47 -0.13 6.70
C ILE A 176 12.57 -0.57 5.24
N THR A 177 11.84 -1.62 4.88
CA THR A 177 11.72 -2.13 3.51
C THR A 177 10.32 -1.85 2.97
N PHE A 178 10.23 -1.24 1.79
CA PHE A 178 8.95 -0.82 1.20
C PHE A 178 8.96 -0.83 -0.34
N HIS A 179 7.76 -0.92 -0.92
CA HIS A 179 7.50 -0.61 -2.32
C HIS A 179 6.95 0.80 -2.45
N ASN A 180 7.48 1.58 -3.39
CA ASN A 180 7.07 2.94 -3.66
C ASN A 180 6.37 3.00 -5.03
N PRO A 181 5.03 3.12 -5.08
CA PRO A 181 4.25 3.15 -6.33
C PRO A 181 4.71 4.19 -7.36
N SER A 182 5.40 5.23 -6.89
CA SER A 182 5.87 6.35 -7.70
C SER A 182 7.39 6.40 -7.84
N GLY A 183 8.09 5.32 -7.50
CA GLY A 183 9.54 5.24 -7.65
C GLY A 183 9.95 5.53 -9.09
N ASP A 184 10.92 6.42 -9.26
CA ASP A 184 11.36 6.92 -10.56
C ASP A 184 12.49 6.08 -11.19
N ASN A 185 13.11 5.20 -10.40
CA ASN A 185 14.16 4.30 -10.88
C ASN A 185 14.18 3.01 -10.06
N THR A 186 14.98 2.04 -10.48
CA THR A 186 14.98 0.70 -9.88
C THR A 186 15.31 0.68 -8.39
N SER A 187 16.14 1.61 -7.88
CA SER A 187 16.49 1.66 -6.46
C SER A 187 15.42 2.31 -5.59
N THR A 188 14.47 3.02 -6.20
CA THR A 188 13.40 3.77 -5.52
C THR A 188 12.02 3.17 -5.72
N GLN A 189 11.92 2.02 -6.40
CA GLN A 189 10.67 1.35 -6.79
C GLN A 189 10.32 0.18 -5.86
N SER A 190 11.11 -0.89 -5.90
CA SER A 190 10.80 -2.18 -5.27
C SER A 190 11.82 -2.52 -4.21
N TYR A 191 11.34 -3.06 -3.08
CA TYR A 191 12.14 -3.45 -1.92
C TYR A 191 13.15 -2.38 -1.52
N VAL A 192 12.70 -1.12 -1.56
CA VAL A 192 13.52 0.03 -1.17
C VAL A 192 13.83 -0.10 0.31
N GLN A 193 15.12 -0.04 0.65
CA GLN A 193 15.60 -0.17 2.01
C GLN A 193 16.16 1.17 2.48
N LEU A 194 15.58 1.72 3.55
CA LEU A 194 16.08 2.94 4.18
C LEU A 194 16.29 2.72 5.68
N PRO A 195 17.34 3.28 6.29
CA PRO A 195 17.42 3.41 7.74
C PRO A 195 16.16 4.08 8.31
N VAL A 196 15.69 3.61 9.47
CA VAL A 196 14.50 4.16 10.15
C VAL A 196 14.61 5.68 10.30
N ALA A 197 15.77 6.18 10.73
CA ALA A 197 16.01 7.62 10.87
C ALA A 197 15.93 8.38 9.52
N GLN A 198 16.30 7.74 8.41
CA GLN A 198 16.24 8.35 7.09
C GLN A 198 14.79 8.41 6.58
N PHE A 199 14.02 7.33 6.79
CA PHE A 199 12.60 7.22 6.46
C PHE A 199 11.74 8.19 7.28
N GLU A 200 12.04 8.34 8.57
CA GLU A 200 11.33 9.24 9.52
C GLU A 200 11.18 10.67 8.97
N ARG A 201 12.21 11.17 8.27
CA ARG A 201 12.20 12.52 7.69
C ARG A 201 11.10 12.73 6.66
N PHE A 202 10.59 11.66 6.04
CA PHE A 202 9.50 11.71 5.06
C PHE A 202 8.16 11.26 5.65
N PHE A 203 8.19 10.47 6.72
CA PHE A 203 7.02 9.84 7.31
C PHE A 203 6.11 10.85 8.00
N ALA A 204 4.82 10.77 7.73
CA ALA A 204 3.84 11.72 8.24
C ALA A 204 3.20 11.29 9.57
N GLY A 205 3.80 10.30 10.24
CA GLY A 205 3.35 9.75 11.52
C GLY A 205 2.00 9.03 11.47
N ARG A 206 1.57 8.58 10.28
CA ARG A 206 0.26 7.95 10.08
C ARG A 206 0.23 7.02 8.88
N GLY A 207 -0.73 6.13 8.87
CA GLY A 207 -0.96 5.20 7.78
C GLY A 207 -2.07 4.21 8.10
N ILE A 208 -2.03 3.07 7.40
CA ILE A 208 -3.02 2.01 7.53
C ILE A 208 -2.27 0.68 7.73
N ALA A 209 -2.48 0.02 8.86
CA ALA A 209 -2.02 -1.34 9.08
C ALA A 209 -2.99 -2.32 8.40
N LEU A 210 -2.48 -3.31 7.68
CA LEU A 210 -3.27 -4.22 6.84
C LEU A 210 -3.04 -5.68 7.22
N MET A 211 -4.12 -6.48 7.17
CA MET A 211 -4.05 -7.95 7.24
C MET A 211 -3.36 -8.43 8.52
N PRO A 212 -4.01 -8.28 9.70
CA PRO A 212 -3.46 -8.71 10.97
C PRO A 212 -3.18 -10.22 11.01
N TYR A 213 -2.06 -10.60 11.60
CA TYR A 213 -1.72 -11.99 11.92
C TYR A 213 -2.58 -12.47 13.10
N GLY A 214 -3.82 -12.90 12.86
CA GLY A 214 -4.69 -13.31 13.96
C GLY A 214 -6.16 -13.56 13.66
N GLU A 215 -6.64 -13.26 12.45
CA GLU A 215 -7.97 -13.65 11.99
C GLU A 215 -7.87 -14.63 10.82
N MET A 216 -7.31 -15.82 11.05
CA MET A 216 -7.86 -16.98 10.35
C MET A 216 -9.19 -17.26 11.02
N ALA A 217 -10.27 -16.96 10.30
CA ALA A 217 -11.65 -17.12 10.68
C ALA A 217 -11.87 -18.27 11.68
N SER A 218 -12.41 -17.93 12.85
CA SER A 218 -13.19 -18.87 13.64
C SER A 218 -14.50 -19.18 12.91
N GLU A 219 -14.43 -19.83 11.75
CA GLU A 219 -15.59 -20.41 11.08
C GLU A 219 -15.59 -21.93 11.27
N GLY A 220 -16.34 -22.34 12.30
CA GLY A 220 -17.25 -23.48 12.20
C GLY A 220 -16.67 -24.87 11.96
N ILE A 221 -15.96 -25.46 12.94
CA ILE A 221 -16.04 -26.91 13.12
C ILE A 221 -17.42 -27.23 13.72
N LYS A 222 -18.44 -27.36 12.88
CA LYS A 222 -19.64 -28.14 13.23
C LYS A 222 -19.19 -29.60 13.32
N LYS A 223 -19.04 -30.12 14.55
CA LYS A 223 -18.96 -31.56 14.78
C LYS A 223 -20.22 -32.22 14.19
N PRO A 224 -20.12 -33.31 13.40
CA PRO A 224 -21.29 -34.09 13.09
C PRO A 224 -21.81 -34.71 14.39
N ALA A 225 -23.11 -34.53 14.63
CA ALA A 225 -23.83 -35.25 15.67
C ALA A 225 -23.68 -36.75 15.42
N ARG A 226 -23.19 -37.49 16.41
CA ARG A 226 -23.35 -38.94 16.43
C ARG A 226 -24.83 -39.23 16.62
N LEU A 227 -25.50 -39.68 15.57
CA LEU A 227 -26.70 -40.49 15.70
C LEU A 227 -26.25 -41.91 16.06
N GLY A 228 -27.00 -42.52 16.97
CA GLY A 228 -26.72 -43.83 17.57
C GLY A 228 -26.76 -45.01 16.61
#